data_AF-A0A450SI78-F1
#
_entry.id   AF-A0A450SI78-F1
#
_cell.length_a   1.000
_cell.length_b   1.000
_cell.length_c   1.000
_cell.angle_alpha   90.00
_cell.angle_beta   90.00
_cell.angle_gamma   90.00
#
_symmetry.space_group_name_H-M   'P 1'
#
loop_
_entity.id
_entity.type
_entity.pdbx_description
1 polymer ?
#
loop_
_entity_poly.entity_id
_entity_poly.type
_entity_poly.pdbx_seq_one_letter_code
_entity_poly.pdbx_strand_id
1 'polypeptide(L)' 'MERGIQLGQGKGEAALLTRLLGYKFGPLPSELKARMENALPEEMALWEQRVLNAKTLDEVFS' A
#
# COMPACT_ATOMS: atom_id res chain seq x y z
N MET A 1 22.19 -2.89 11.39
CA MET A 1 21.95 -2.22 10.09
C MET A 1 20.70 -2.77 9.40
N GLU A 2 20.43 -4.07 9.49
CA GLU A 2 19.30 -4.75 8.82
C GLU A 2 17.92 -4.14 9.11
N ARG A 3 17.63 -3.76 10.37
CA ARG A 3 16.37 -3.10 10.75
C ARG A 3 16.11 -1.78 10.01
N GLY A 4 17.16 -1.01 9.71
CA GLY A 4 17.02 0.26 8.97
C GLY A 4 16.68 0.05 7.50
N ILE A 5 17.21 -1.01 6.90
CA ILE A 5 16.94 -1.38 5.51
C ILE A 5 15.53 -1.93 5.37
N GLN A 6 15.11 -2.83 6.27
CA GLN A 6 13.74 -3.38 6.28
C GLN A 6 12.68 -2.29 6.48
N LEU A 7 12.92 -1.33 7.39
CA LEU A 7 12.02 -0.20 7.59
C LEU A 7 11.99 0.73 6.37
N GLY A 8 13.13 0.92 5.70
CA GLY A 8 13.22 1.69 4.46
C GLY A 8 12.46 1.04 3.30
N GLN A 9 12.55 -0.28 3.17
CA GLN A 9 11.81 -1.06 2.18
C GLN A 9 10.30 -0.96 2.39
N GLY A 10 9.80 -1.20 3.61
CA GLY A 10 8.37 -1.10 3.90
C GLY A 10 7.79 0.30 3.65
N LYS A 11 8.55 1.37 3.97
CA LYS A 11 8.13 2.75 3.64
C LYS A 11 8.11 3.01 2.13
N GLY A 12 9.04 2.42 1.38
CA GLY A 12 9.09 2.51 -0.08
C GLY A 12 7.90 1.82 -0.74
N GLU A 13 7.57 0.62 -0.28
CA GLU A 13 6.41 -0.17 -0.74
C GLU A 13 5.09 0.58 -0.48
N ALA A 14 4.87 1.05 0.75
CA ALA A 14 3.68 1.83 1.09
C ALA A 14 3.54 3.11 0.24
N ALA A 15 4.65 3.82 -0.01
CA ALA A 15 4.65 5.01 -0.86
C ALA A 15 4.34 4.69 -2.33
N LEU A 16 4.84 3.57 -2.85
CA LEU A 16 4.55 3.10 -4.19
C LEU A 16 3.07 2.73 -4.34
N LEU A 17 2.55 1.89 -3.45
CA LEU A 17 1.14 1.47 -3.47
C LEU A 17 0.19 2.67 -3.35
N THR A 18 0.51 3.64 -2.48
CA THR A 18 -0.23 4.90 -2.36
C THR A 18 -0.34 5.65 -3.69
N ARG A 19 0.75 5.71 -4.47
CA ARG A 19 0.76 6.38 -5.78
C ARG A 19 -0.07 5.60 -6.80
N LEU A 20 0.09 4.27 -6.86
CA LEU A 20 -0.66 3.41 -7.78
C LEU A 20 -2.17 3.52 -7.55
N LEU A 21 -2.59 3.44 -6.29
CA LEU A 21 -3.99 3.63 -5.89
C LEU A 21 -4.47 5.05 -6.21
N GLY A 22 -3.63 6.06 -6.01
CA GLY A 22 -3.91 7.44 -6.39
C GLY A 22 -4.15 7.63 -7.89
N TYR A 23 -3.34 6.99 -8.73
CA TYR A 23 -3.51 7.03 -10.19
C TYR A 23 -4.76 6.28 -10.65
N LYS A 24 -5.09 5.17 -9.99
CA LYS A 24 -6.17 4.27 -10.40
C LYS A 24 -7.55 4.71 -9.91
N PHE A 25 -7.62 5.25 -8.69
CA PHE A 25 -8.88 5.55 -8.00
C PHE A 25 -9.04 7.03 -7.63
N GLY A 26 -8.02 7.86 -7.86
CA GLY A 26 -8.01 9.26 -7.48
C GLY A 26 -7.51 9.50 -6.05
N PRO A 27 -7.69 10.71 -5.49
CA PRO A 27 -7.17 11.08 -4.19
C PRO A 27 -7.61 10.11 -3.08
N LEU A 28 -6.64 9.53 -2.37
CA LEU A 28 -6.92 8.61 -1.27
C LEU A 28 -7.18 9.36 0.05
N PRO A 29 -8.17 8.91 0.84
CA PRO A 29 -8.36 9.33 2.22
C PRO A 29 -7.08 9.18 3.04
N SER A 30 -6.86 10.10 3.98
CA SER A 30 -5.73 10.09 4.90
C SER A 30 -5.64 8.78 5.72
N GLU A 31 -6.79 8.21 6.07
CA GLU A 31 -6.90 6.96 6.82
C GLU A 31 -6.31 5.77 6.07
N LEU A 32 -6.53 5.67 4.74
CA LEU A 32 -5.96 4.59 3.94
C LEU A 32 -4.43 4.72 3.84
N LYS A 33 -3.90 5.95 3.79
CA LYS A 33 -2.46 6.18 3.81
C LYS A 33 -1.85 5.73 5.14
N ALA A 34 -2.48 6.08 6.25
CA ALA A 34 -2.04 5.64 7.58
C ALA A 34 -2.12 4.11 7.73
N ARG A 35 -3.17 3.47 7.20
CA ARG A 35 -3.28 2.00 7.17
C ARG A 35 -2.12 1.36 6.41
N MET A 36 -1.75 1.90 5.24
CA MET A 36 -0.63 1.38 4.46
C MET A 36 0.73 1.56 5.14
N GLU A 37 0.97 2.70 5.81
CA GLU A 37 2.23 2.93 6.53
C GLU A 37 2.44 1.99 7.73
N ASN A 38 1.36 1.44 8.29
CA ASN A 38 1.39 0.56 9.47
C ASN A 38 1.06 -0.91 9.14
N ALA A 39 0.87 -1.24 7.87
CA ALA A 39 0.50 -2.58 7.44
C ALA A 39 1.62 -3.58 7.67
N LEU A 40 1.24 -4.83 7.93
CA LEU A 40 2.20 -5.93 7.94
C LEU A 40 2.71 -6.20 6.51
N PRO A 41 3.95 -6.69 6.34
CA PRO A 41 4.49 -6.98 5.00
C PRO A 41 3.61 -7.91 4.16
N GLU A 42 2.94 -8.87 4.80
CA GLU A 42 1.99 -9.78 4.15
C GLU A 42 0.72 -9.08 3.63
N GLU A 43 0.20 -8.10 4.36
CA GLU A 43 -0.94 -7.29 3.91
C GLU A 43 -0.53 -6.40 2.74
N MET A 44 0.65 -5.78 2.81
CA MET A 44 1.19 -4.95 1.75
C MET A 44 1.34 -5.75 0.44
N ALA A 45 1.99 -6.92 0.51
CA ALA A 45 2.17 -7.80 -0.65
C ALA A 45 0.83 -8.25 -1.26
N LEU A 46 -0.20 -8.48 -0.43
CA LEU A 46 -1.54 -8.83 -0.91
C LEU A 46 -2.19 -7.66 -1.66
N TRP A 47 -2.09 -6.44 -1.12
CA TRP A 47 -2.65 -5.25 -1.76
C TRP A 47 -1.92 -4.88 -3.05
N GLU A 48 -0.61 -5.10 -3.12
CA GLU A 48 0.21 -4.95 -4.34
C GLU A 48 -0.25 -5.88 -5.47
N GLN A 49 -0.64 -7.11 -5.16
CA GLN A 49 -1.20 -8.01 -6.17
C GLN A 49 -2.61 -7.61 -6.59
N ARG A 50 -3.44 -7.20 -5.64
CA ARG A 50 -4.84 -6.85 -5.90
C ARG A 50 -4.99 -5.56 -6.67
N VAL A 51 -4.15 -4.54 -6.44
CA VAL A 51 -4.24 -3.26 -7.16
C VAL A 51 -4.14 -3.41 -8.68
N LEU A 52 -3.49 -4.48 -9.16
CA LEU A 52 -3.36 -4.79 -10.58
C LEU A 52 -4.71 -5.06 -11.26
N ASN A 53 -5.68 -5.64 -10.56
CA ASN A 53 -6.94 -6.13 -11.14
C ASN A 53 -8.21 -5.59 -10.45
N ALA A 54 -8.11 -5.12 -9.21
CA ALA A 54 -9.23 -4.62 -8.43
C ALA A 54 -9.94 -3.48 -9.16
N LYS A 55 -11.27 -3.40 -9.11
CA LYS A 55 -12.07 -2.33 -9.72
C LYS A 55 -12.44 -1.24 -8.72
N THR A 56 -12.27 -1.50 -7.42
CA THR A 56 -12.58 -0.58 -6.33
C THR A 56 -11.46 -0.60 -5.28
N LEU A 57 -11.44 0.39 -4.38
CA LEU A 57 -10.54 0.38 -3.23
C LEU A 57 -10.86 -0.79 -2.29
N ASP A 58 -12.13 -1.10 -2.09
CA ASP A 58 -12.58 -2.21 -1.22
C ASP A 58 -12.01 -3.57 -1.69
N GLU A 59 -12.02 -3.82 -3.00
CA GLU A 59 -11.40 -5.03 -3.60
C GLU A 59 -9.88 -5.10 -3.38
N VAL A 60 -9.20 -3.98 -3.16
CA VAL A 60 -7.78 -3.98 -2.79
C VAL A 60 -7.60 -4.39 -1.33
N PHE A 61 -8.42 -3.84 -0.44
CA PHE A 61 -8.20 -3.88 1.01
C PHE A 61 -8.97 -4.98 1.78
N SER A 62 -9.71 -5.83 1.08
CA SER A 62 -10.63 -6.86 1.61
C SER A 62 -10.01 -8.13 2.21
#